data_AF-A0A7S1FD87-F1
#
_entry.id   AF-A0A7S1FD87-F1
#
_cell.length_a   1.000
_cell.length_b   1.000
_cell.length_c   1.000
_cell.angle_alpha   90.00
_cell.angle_beta   90.00
_cell.angle_gamma   90.00
#
_symmetry.space_group_name_H-M   'P 1'
#
loop_
_entity.id
_entity.type
_entity.pdbx_description
1 polymer ?
#
loop_
_entity_poly.entity_id
_entity_poly.type
_entity_poly.pdbx_seq_one_letter_code
_entity_poly.pdbx_strand_id
1 'polypeptide(L)'
;VASLTACENEKLALEAKVNESTRFRALAETEFKVQVRECNLMSSKIQEATTIVVKAIHESNPARPGPEAGPGAAGYRPELAFLQVQNVSESSPYDVDEFKAPEADFDLLGSHKEEKNGVVAILRMIYDDNAKRCQDLLSINKQEDGDYDALLADSHTAYQAKTAICDDIESQIVDLTGEIIDHQNQMSATEASKESKQKSLDSITPGCEWVESTFSSRKTKRAAELAALQDAKTYLAGGTQH
;
A
#
# COMPACT_ATOMS: atom_id res chain seq x y z
N VAL A 1 23.47 -6.04 -6.00
CA VAL A 1 23.30 -4.62 -6.40
C VAL A 1 22.16 -4.44 -7.41
N ALA A 2 22.23 -5.02 -8.63
CA ALA A 2 21.15 -4.86 -9.62
C ALA A 2 19.77 -5.35 -9.12
N SER A 3 19.73 -6.43 -8.33
CA SER A 3 18.52 -6.94 -7.67
C SER A 3 17.96 -5.98 -6.62
N LEU A 4 18.81 -5.36 -5.80
CA LEU A 4 18.42 -4.39 -4.79
C LEU A 4 17.83 -3.14 -5.44
N THR A 5 18.50 -2.60 -6.45
CA THR A 5 18.01 -1.43 -7.22
C THR A 5 16.67 -1.72 -7.90
N ALA A 6 16.49 -2.94 -8.44
CA ALA A 6 15.20 -3.34 -9.00
C ALA A 6 14.09 -3.36 -7.92
N CYS A 7 14.39 -3.90 -6.74
CA CYS A 7 13.48 -3.93 -5.60
C CYS A 7 13.06 -2.53 -5.14
N GLU A 8 14.04 -1.62 -4.99
CA GLU A 8 13.79 -0.22 -4.61
C GLU A 8 12.95 0.52 -5.65
N ASN A 9 13.20 0.30 -6.95
CA ASN A 9 12.40 0.90 -8.02
C ASN A 9 10.94 0.40 -8.00
N GLU A 10 10.72 -0.89 -7.73
CA GLU A 10 9.35 -1.43 -7.57
C GLU A 10 8.63 -0.82 -6.36
N LYS A 11 9.36 -0.62 -5.25
CA LYS A 11 8.86 0.05 -4.05
C LYS A 11 8.42 1.50 -4.34
N LEU A 12 9.25 2.27 -5.03
CA LEU A 12 8.91 3.63 -5.48
C LEU A 12 7.70 3.64 -6.44
N ALA A 13 7.60 2.65 -7.32
CA ALA A 13 6.46 2.51 -8.22
C ALA A 13 5.15 2.21 -7.47
N LEU A 14 5.20 1.44 -6.37
CA LEU A 14 4.05 1.21 -5.51
C LEU A 14 3.61 2.50 -4.80
N GLU A 15 4.54 3.26 -4.22
CA GLU A 15 4.23 4.55 -3.60
C GLU A 15 3.61 5.54 -4.61
N ALA A 16 4.15 5.58 -5.83
CA ALA A 16 3.63 6.45 -6.88
C ALA A 16 2.16 6.11 -7.22
N LYS A 17 1.84 4.81 -7.35
CA LYS A 17 0.46 4.35 -7.61
C LYS A 17 -0.49 4.68 -6.47
N VAL A 18 -0.06 4.53 -5.22
CA VAL A 18 -0.86 4.89 -4.04
C VAL A 18 -1.13 6.40 -4.03
N ASN A 19 -0.10 7.22 -4.23
CA ASN A 19 -0.25 8.67 -4.30
C ASN A 19 -1.19 9.10 -5.44
N GLU A 20 -1.08 8.47 -6.60
CA GLU A 20 -1.97 8.71 -7.73
C GLU A 20 -3.42 8.35 -7.38
N SER A 21 -3.65 7.16 -6.81
CA SER A 21 -4.99 6.73 -6.35
C SER A 21 -5.59 7.69 -5.32
N THR A 22 -4.80 8.15 -4.34
CA THR A 22 -5.23 9.15 -3.35
C THR A 22 -5.65 10.46 -3.99
N ARG A 23 -4.94 10.91 -5.03
CA ARG A 23 -5.33 12.12 -5.79
C ARG A 23 -6.63 11.91 -6.55
N PHE A 24 -6.82 10.74 -7.16
CA PHE A 24 -8.09 10.42 -7.83
C PHE A 24 -9.26 10.36 -6.85
N ARG A 25 -9.08 9.77 -5.65
CA ARG A 25 -10.12 9.76 -4.61
C ARG A 25 -10.49 11.18 -4.16
N ALA A 26 -9.50 12.05 -3.95
CA ALA A 26 -9.77 13.44 -3.58
C ALA A 26 -10.58 14.20 -4.65
N LEU A 27 -10.29 13.97 -5.93
CA LEU A 27 -11.08 14.53 -7.03
C LEU A 27 -12.51 13.96 -7.04
N ALA A 28 -12.66 12.64 -6.92
CA ALA A 28 -13.96 11.98 -6.87
C ALA A 28 -14.82 12.50 -5.70
N GLU A 29 -14.24 12.73 -4.52
CA GLU A 29 -14.94 13.30 -3.38
C GLU A 29 -15.43 14.74 -3.66
N THR A 30 -14.64 15.54 -4.37
CA THR A 30 -15.06 16.89 -4.77
C THR A 30 -16.20 16.86 -5.79
N GLU A 31 -16.15 15.95 -6.77
CA GLU A 31 -17.21 15.75 -7.76
C GLU A 31 -18.49 15.24 -7.09
N PHE A 32 -18.38 14.29 -6.18
CA PHE A 32 -19.50 13.78 -5.39
C PHE A 32 -20.21 14.90 -4.62
N LYS A 33 -19.47 15.79 -3.95
CA LYS A 33 -20.04 16.95 -3.24
C LYS A 33 -20.81 17.88 -4.17
N VAL A 34 -20.29 18.11 -5.38
CA VAL A 34 -20.99 18.92 -6.40
C VAL A 34 -22.28 18.22 -6.83
N GLN A 35 -22.23 16.92 -7.12
CA GLN A 35 -23.40 16.16 -7.56
C GLN A 35 -24.50 16.12 -6.50
N VAL A 36 -24.15 15.98 -5.21
CA VAL A 36 -25.11 16.05 -4.10
C VAL A 36 -25.76 17.43 -4.01
N ARG A 37 -24.98 18.52 -4.17
CA ARG A 37 -25.53 19.89 -4.19
C ARG A 37 -26.50 20.10 -5.34
N GLU A 38 -26.17 19.61 -6.53
CA GLU A 38 -27.06 19.67 -7.70
C GLU A 38 -28.35 18.88 -7.47
N CYS A 39 -28.24 17.72 -6.82
CA CYS A 39 -29.35 16.89 -6.38
C CYS A 39 -30.31 17.65 -5.46
N ASN A 40 -29.78 18.24 -4.39
CA ASN A 40 -30.56 19.01 -3.42
C ASN A 40 -31.21 20.25 -4.06
N LEU A 41 -30.46 20.95 -4.91
CA LEU A 41 -30.97 22.12 -5.64
C LEU A 41 -32.12 21.75 -6.57
N MET A 42 -32.01 20.61 -7.26
CA MET A 42 -33.07 20.11 -8.15
C MET A 42 -34.33 19.75 -7.36
N SER A 43 -34.18 19.01 -6.26
CA SER A 43 -35.28 18.68 -5.35
C SER A 43 -36.01 19.93 -4.85
N SER A 44 -35.27 20.95 -4.40
CA SER A 44 -35.84 22.23 -3.95
C SER A 44 -36.61 22.95 -5.05
N LYS A 45 -36.06 23.04 -6.27
CA LYS A 45 -36.73 23.68 -7.41
C LYS A 45 -38.01 22.94 -7.83
N ILE A 46 -38.03 21.61 -7.74
CA ILE A 46 -39.23 20.82 -8.05
C ILE A 46 -40.33 21.06 -7.01
N GLN A 47 -39.97 21.19 -5.73
CA GLN A 47 -40.92 21.53 -4.67
C GLN A 47 -41.50 22.94 -4.84
N GLU A 48 -40.66 23.92 -5.18
CA GLU A 48 -41.10 25.28 -5.48
C GLU A 48 -42.08 25.28 -6.68
N ALA A 49 -41.71 24.60 -7.78
CA ALA A 49 -42.56 24.47 -8.95
C ALA A 49 -43.90 23.78 -8.63
N THR A 50 -43.87 22.72 -7.81
CA THR A 50 -45.07 22.02 -7.35
C THR A 50 -45.97 22.97 -6.56
N THR A 51 -45.40 23.73 -5.62
CA THR A 51 -46.14 24.71 -4.81
C THR A 51 -46.83 25.76 -5.68
N ILE A 52 -46.12 26.30 -6.68
CA ILE A 52 -46.67 27.28 -7.62
C ILE A 52 -47.83 26.67 -8.42
N VAL A 53 -47.66 25.45 -8.95
CA VAL A 53 -48.69 24.76 -9.74
C VAL A 53 -49.92 24.48 -8.88
N VAL A 54 -49.75 23.96 -7.67
CA VAL A 54 -50.86 23.69 -6.74
C VAL A 54 -51.61 24.98 -6.39
N LYS A 55 -50.89 26.07 -6.10
CA LYS A 55 -51.49 27.38 -5.83
C LYS A 55 -52.31 27.87 -7.03
N ALA A 56 -51.76 27.77 -8.25
CA ALA A 56 -52.47 28.16 -9.48
C ALA A 56 -53.71 27.27 -9.75
N ILE A 57 -53.63 25.97 -9.45
CA ILE A 57 -54.78 25.05 -9.54
C ILE A 57 -55.89 25.51 -8.57
N HIS A 58 -55.53 25.88 -7.34
CA HIS A 58 -56.46 26.35 -6.33
C HIS A 58 -57.10 27.70 -6.71
N GLU A 59 -56.30 28.68 -7.13
CA GLU A 59 -56.77 30.02 -7.51
C GLU A 59 -57.67 30.01 -8.78
N SER A 60 -57.41 29.09 -9.71
CA SER A 60 -58.21 28.92 -10.93
C SER A 60 -59.52 28.15 -10.72
N ASN A 61 -59.77 27.64 -9.51
CA ASN A 61 -61.01 26.98 -9.13
C ASN A 61 -61.53 27.51 -7.79
N PRO A 62 -61.94 28.80 -7.71
CA PRO A 62 -62.60 29.30 -6.51
C PRO A 62 -63.91 28.53 -6.37
N ALA A 63 -64.09 27.84 -5.24
CA ALA A 63 -65.32 27.13 -4.95
C ALA A 63 -66.53 28.03 -5.26
N ARG A 64 -67.35 27.62 -6.22
CA ARG A 64 -68.70 28.16 -6.44
C ARG A 64 -69.45 27.98 -5.11
N PRO A 65 -70.07 29.01 -4.52
CA PRO A 65 -70.84 28.82 -3.29
C PRO A 65 -71.98 27.85 -3.59
N GLY A 66 -71.92 26.66 -3.02
CA GLY A 66 -73.03 25.71 -3.04
C GLY A 66 -74.19 26.25 -2.19
N PRO A 67 -75.45 25.92 -2.51
CA PRO A 67 -76.58 26.32 -1.69
C PRO A 67 -76.57 25.53 -0.37
N GLU A 68 -76.65 26.29 0.71
CA GLU A 68 -77.15 25.95 2.05
C GLU A 68 -76.49 24.77 2.81
N ALA A 69 -75.93 25.14 3.96
CA ALA A 69 -75.45 24.23 4.99
C ALA A 69 -76.58 23.35 5.55
N GLY A 70 -76.42 22.03 5.44
CA GLY A 70 -76.98 21.07 6.37
C GLY A 70 -75.99 20.83 7.53
N PRO A 71 -76.44 20.58 8.77
CA PRO A 71 -75.55 20.57 9.93
C PRO A 71 -74.80 19.24 10.01
N GLY A 72 -73.52 19.24 9.65
CA GLY A 72 -72.65 18.09 9.91
C GLY A 72 -71.45 17.99 8.98
N ALA A 73 -70.40 18.78 9.25
CA ALA A 73 -69.00 18.38 9.09
C ALA A 73 -68.11 19.57 9.48
N ALA A 74 -67.07 19.29 10.25
CA ALA A 74 -66.11 20.24 10.77
C ALA A 74 -65.56 21.16 9.68
N GLY A 75 -65.58 22.47 9.93
CA GLY A 75 -64.96 23.46 9.07
C GLY A 75 -63.47 23.23 8.97
N TYR A 76 -63.02 22.66 7.86
CA TYR A 76 -61.63 22.76 7.43
C TYR A 76 -61.43 24.17 6.86
N ARG A 77 -60.93 25.07 7.70
CA ARG A 77 -60.24 26.27 7.23
C ARG A 77 -58.83 25.83 6.87
N PRO A 78 -58.34 25.97 5.62
CA PRO A 78 -56.91 25.94 5.43
C PRO A 78 -56.43 27.24 6.06
N GLU A 79 -55.98 27.16 7.31
CA GLU A 79 -55.00 28.12 7.78
C GLU A 79 -53.86 27.97 6.77
N LEU A 80 -53.75 28.93 5.85
CA LEU A 80 -52.54 29.18 5.10
C LEU A 80 -51.50 29.44 6.20
N ALA A 81 -50.90 28.37 6.70
CA ALA A 81 -49.65 28.43 7.42
C ALA A 81 -48.73 29.08 6.39
N PHE A 82 -48.55 30.39 6.55
CA PHE A 82 -47.46 31.12 5.95
C PHE A 82 -46.22 30.35 6.40
N LEU A 83 -45.76 29.40 5.57
CA LEU A 83 -44.37 29.01 5.59
C LEU A 83 -43.64 30.30 5.25
N GLN A 84 -43.25 30.99 6.31
CA GLN A 84 -42.15 31.91 6.26
C GLN A 84 -41.06 31.14 5.50
N VAL A 85 -40.73 31.60 4.31
CA VAL A 85 -39.41 31.41 3.75
C VAL A 85 -38.49 31.94 4.84
N GLN A 86 -38.06 31.05 5.74
CA GLN A 86 -36.96 31.35 6.63
C GLN A 86 -35.81 31.59 5.68
N ASN A 87 -35.48 32.88 5.51
CA ASN A 87 -34.15 33.30 5.15
C ASN A 87 -33.22 32.35 5.90
N VAL A 88 -32.40 31.60 5.15
CA VAL A 88 -31.35 30.75 5.70
C VAL A 88 -30.45 31.67 6.53
N SER A 89 -30.78 31.81 7.81
CA SER A 89 -29.97 32.50 8.78
C SER A 89 -28.81 31.57 9.09
N GLU A 90 -27.61 32.09 8.87
CA GLU A 90 -26.34 31.52 9.32
C GLU A 90 -26.51 30.86 10.69
N SER A 91 -26.63 29.53 10.67
CA SER A 91 -26.51 28.70 11.85
C SER A 91 -25.59 27.54 11.47
N SER A 92 -24.70 27.24 12.43
CA SER A 92 -23.52 26.39 12.37
C SER A 92 -23.45 25.37 11.22
N PRO A 93 -22.33 25.28 10.47
CA PRO A 93 -22.20 24.52 9.23
C PRO A 93 -22.25 22.98 9.37
N TYR A 94 -22.77 22.44 10.47
CA TYR A 94 -22.71 21.00 10.78
C TYR A 94 -24.05 20.34 11.20
N ASP A 95 -25.18 21.05 11.23
CA ASP A 95 -26.46 20.45 11.70
C ASP A 95 -27.61 20.49 10.67
N VAL A 96 -27.32 20.81 9.41
CA VAL A 96 -28.21 20.44 8.30
C VAL A 96 -27.61 19.17 7.72
N ASP A 97 -28.35 18.06 7.75
CA ASP A 97 -27.98 16.86 7.00
C ASP A 97 -27.88 17.28 5.52
N GLU A 98 -26.65 17.61 5.05
CA GLU A 98 -26.35 18.09 3.70
C GLU A 98 -26.81 17.06 2.64
N PHE A 99 -27.20 15.86 3.09
CA PHE A 99 -27.63 14.74 2.26
C PHE A 99 -29.13 14.42 2.40
N LYS A 100 -29.86 15.07 3.31
CA LYS A 100 -31.31 14.87 3.43
C LYS A 100 -32.05 15.91 2.59
N ALA A 101 -32.52 15.48 1.43
CA ALA A 101 -33.47 16.26 0.64
C ALA A 101 -34.67 16.66 1.52
N PRO A 102 -35.15 17.92 1.45
CA PRO A 102 -36.34 18.33 2.18
C PRO A 102 -37.50 17.38 1.85
N GLU A 103 -38.22 16.93 2.87
CA GLU A 103 -39.38 16.05 2.69
C GLU A 103 -40.44 16.82 1.89
N ALA A 104 -40.87 16.25 0.76
CA ALA A 104 -41.84 16.89 -0.10
C ALA A 104 -43.26 16.64 0.40
N ASP A 105 -43.97 17.73 0.74
CA ASP A 105 -45.40 17.70 1.02
C ASP A 105 -46.19 17.76 -0.30
N PHE A 106 -46.44 16.59 -0.89
CA PHE A 106 -47.30 16.43 -2.06
C PHE A 106 -48.77 16.17 -1.68
N ASP A 107 -49.12 16.19 -0.39
CA ASP A 107 -50.49 15.94 0.11
C ASP A 107 -51.41 17.16 -0.01
N LEU A 108 -50.92 18.25 -0.60
CA LEU A 108 -51.68 19.47 -0.87
C LEU A 108 -52.82 19.31 -1.91
N LEU A 109 -52.96 18.16 -2.58
CA LEU A 109 -54.06 17.88 -3.51
C LEU A 109 -55.27 17.27 -2.79
N GLY A 110 -56.07 18.12 -2.16
CA GLY A 110 -57.46 17.78 -1.85
C GLY A 110 -58.27 17.52 -3.13
N SER A 111 -59.11 16.46 -3.09
CA SER A 111 -60.20 16.00 -3.99
C SER A 111 -60.64 16.84 -5.22
N HIS A 112 -59.75 17.29 -6.10
CA HIS A 112 -60.12 18.03 -7.32
C HIS A 112 -59.72 17.24 -8.57
N LYS A 113 -60.70 17.00 -9.44
CA LYS A 113 -60.71 15.96 -10.49
C LYS A 113 -60.00 16.35 -11.80
N GLU A 114 -59.09 15.44 -12.17
CA GLU A 114 -58.93 14.78 -13.48
C GLU A 114 -58.12 15.41 -14.63
N GLU A 115 -57.86 16.72 -14.72
CA GLU A 115 -56.97 17.24 -15.81
C GLU A 115 -55.75 18.04 -15.33
N LYS A 116 -55.83 18.71 -14.18
CA LYS A 116 -54.67 19.45 -13.62
C LYS A 116 -53.76 18.60 -12.72
N ASN A 117 -54.14 17.35 -12.46
CA ASN A 117 -53.39 16.41 -11.62
C ASN A 117 -52.23 15.75 -12.38
N GLY A 118 -52.25 15.75 -13.72
CA GLY A 118 -51.20 15.13 -14.55
C GLY A 118 -49.85 15.84 -14.43
N VAL A 119 -49.85 17.18 -14.39
CA VAL A 119 -48.60 17.97 -14.28
C VAL A 119 -47.94 17.78 -12.92
N VAL A 120 -48.74 17.76 -11.84
CA VAL A 120 -48.22 17.49 -10.48
C VAL A 120 -47.71 16.04 -10.37
N ALA A 121 -48.39 15.07 -11.00
CA ALA A 121 -47.91 13.69 -11.06
C ALA A 121 -46.56 13.57 -11.78
N ILE A 122 -46.36 14.30 -12.90
CA ILE A 122 -45.08 14.34 -13.60
C ILE A 122 -44.00 14.99 -12.74
N LEU A 123 -44.29 16.10 -12.06
CA LEU A 123 -43.34 16.75 -11.13
C LEU A 123 -42.94 15.81 -9.98
N ARG A 124 -43.90 15.04 -9.45
CA ARG A 124 -43.63 14.02 -8.44
C ARG A 124 -42.75 12.89 -8.97
N MET A 125 -43.00 12.39 -10.19
CA MET A 125 -42.11 11.39 -10.82
C MET A 125 -40.68 11.92 -10.97
N ILE A 126 -40.50 13.16 -11.41
CA ILE A 126 -39.18 13.78 -11.55
C ILE A 126 -38.51 13.95 -10.17
N TYR A 127 -39.26 14.31 -9.14
CA TYR A 127 -38.76 14.38 -7.76
C TYR A 127 -38.32 13.00 -7.27
N ASP A 128 -39.16 11.97 -7.41
CA ASP A 128 -38.86 10.61 -6.97
C ASP A 128 -37.62 10.05 -7.71
N ASP A 129 -37.50 10.29 -9.01
CA ASP A 129 -36.32 9.92 -9.80
C ASP A 129 -35.07 10.68 -9.34
N ASN A 130 -35.19 11.98 -9.02
CA ASN A 130 -34.08 12.77 -8.48
C ASN A 130 -33.66 12.25 -7.10
N ALA A 131 -34.61 12.04 -6.19
CA ALA A 131 -34.36 11.52 -4.85
C ALA A 131 -33.67 10.15 -4.91
N LYS A 132 -34.11 9.27 -5.80
CA LYS A 132 -33.46 7.98 -6.05
C LYS A 132 -32.03 8.16 -6.56
N ARG A 133 -31.80 9.06 -7.52
CA ARG A 133 -30.44 9.37 -8.00
C ARG A 133 -29.53 9.86 -6.87
N CYS A 134 -30.03 10.68 -5.95
CA CYS A 134 -29.23 11.16 -4.81
C CYS A 134 -28.88 10.01 -3.84
N GLN A 135 -29.80 9.08 -3.61
CA GLN A 135 -29.53 7.87 -2.83
C GLN A 135 -28.51 6.95 -3.52
N ASP A 136 -28.63 6.77 -4.83
CA ASP A 136 -27.69 5.97 -5.62
C ASP A 136 -26.28 6.58 -5.55
N LEU A 137 -26.15 7.91 -5.68
CA LEU A 137 -24.87 8.62 -5.52
C LEU A 137 -24.24 8.38 -4.15
N LEU A 138 -25.03 8.45 -3.06
CA LEU A 138 -24.55 8.18 -1.71
C LEU A 138 -24.07 6.73 -1.56
N SER A 139 -24.84 5.79 -2.10
CA SER A 139 -24.50 4.36 -2.05
C SER A 139 -23.22 4.06 -2.83
N ILE A 140 -23.09 4.62 -4.04
CA ILE A 140 -21.91 4.45 -4.89
C ILE A 140 -20.68 5.06 -4.21
N ASN A 141 -20.76 6.30 -3.73
CA ASN A 141 -19.61 6.94 -3.07
C ASN A 141 -19.17 6.16 -1.83
N LYS A 142 -20.12 5.62 -1.04
CA LYS A 142 -19.79 4.78 0.12
C LYS A 142 -19.11 3.47 -0.28
N GLN A 143 -19.53 2.87 -1.39
CA GLN A 143 -18.87 1.67 -1.91
C GLN A 143 -17.45 2.01 -2.39
N GLU A 144 -17.28 3.10 -3.14
CA GLU A 144 -15.98 3.59 -3.61
C GLU A 144 -15.03 3.94 -2.45
N ASP A 145 -15.54 4.51 -1.35
CA ASP A 145 -14.77 4.72 -0.12
C ASP A 145 -14.26 3.39 0.45
N GLY A 146 -15.13 2.38 0.55
CA GLY A 146 -14.74 1.05 1.03
C GLY A 146 -13.72 0.37 0.12
N ASP A 147 -13.88 0.48 -1.19
CA ASP A 147 -12.94 -0.08 -2.17
C ASP A 147 -11.58 0.65 -2.12
N TYR A 148 -11.58 1.97 -1.91
CA TYR A 148 -10.37 2.77 -1.74
C TYR A 148 -9.62 2.41 -0.45
N ASP A 149 -10.33 2.28 0.68
CA ASP A 149 -9.73 1.88 1.96
C ASP A 149 -9.10 0.48 1.88
N ALA A 150 -9.79 -0.46 1.22
CA ALA A 150 -9.26 -1.79 0.96
C ALA A 150 -8.00 -1.75 0.08
N LEU A 151 -8.03 -0.97 -1.01
CA LEU A 151 -6.87 -0.76 -1.88
C LEU A 151 -5.68 -0.17 -1.11
N LEU A 152 -5.92 0.78 -0.21
CA LEU A 152 -4.86 1.42 0.59
C LEU A 152 -4.25 0.42 1.57
N ALA A 153 -5.07 -0.38 2.25
CA ALA A 153 -4.61 -1.43 3.16
C ALA A 153 -3.79 -2.52 2.43
N ASP A 154 -4.26 -2.97 1.28
CA ASP A 154 -3.56 -3.95 0.45
C ASP A 154 -2.24 -3.38 -0.08
N SER A 155 -2.25 -2.12 -0.53
CA SER A 155 -1.05 -1.44 -1.02
C SER A 155 -0.01 -1.25 0.08
N HIS A 156 -0.44 -0.90 1.30
CA HIS A 156 0.44 -0.79 2.45
C HIS A 156 1.07 -2.14 2.81
N THR A 157 0.27 -3.22 2.80
CA THR A 157 0.76 -4.59 3.04
C THR A 157 1.78 -4.99 1.97
N ALA A 158 1.49 -4.73 0.70
CA ALA A 158 2.40 -5.01 -0.41
C ALA A 158 3.71 -4.21 -0.29
N TYR A 159 3.63 -2.95 0.13
CA TYR A 159 4.79 -2.09 0.35
C TYR A 159 5.69 -2.60 1.49
N GLN A 160 5.09 -3.01 2.61
CA GLN A 160 5.82 -3.59 3.73
C GLN A 160 6.51 -4.91 3.34
N ALA A 161 5.78 -5.79 2.64
CA ALA A 161 6.35 -7.04 2.13
C ALA A 161 7.52 -6.78 1.19
N LYS A 162 7.40 -5.80 0.28
CA LYS A 162 8.49 -5.40 -0.61
C LYS A 162 9.68 -4.81 0.13
N THR A 163 9.44 -3.98 1.15
CA THR A 163 10.51 -3.42 1.99
C THR A 163 11.29 -4.55 2.67
N ALA A 164 10.61 -5.51 3.28
CA ALA A 164 11.27 -6.66 3.91
C ALA A 164 12.12 -7.49 2.91
N ILE A 165 11.65 -7.66 1.67
CA ILE A 165 12.42 -8.32 0.61
C ILE A 165 13.67 -7.50 0.24
N CYS A 166 13.55 -6.18 0.12
CA CYS A 166 14.70 -5.33 -0.21
C CYS A 166 15.75 -5.38 0.91
N ASP A 167 15.31 -5.31 2.17
CA ASP A 167 16.18 -5.38 3.35
C ASP A 167 16.92 -6.73 3.43
N ASP A 168 16.23 -7.83 3.13
CA ASP A 168 16.83 -9.18 3.05
C ASP A 168 17.89 -9.27 1.94
N ILE A 169 17.58 -8.74 0.74
CA ILE A 169 18.55 -8.67 -0.36
C ILE A 169 19.77 -7.84 0.02
N GLU A 170 19.58 -6.71 0.72
CA GLU A 170 20.67 -5.87 1.19
C GLU A 170 21.55 -6.61 2.20
N SER A 171 20.94 -7.29 3.18
CA SER A 171 21.67 -8.13 4.15
C SER A 171 22.49 -9.21 3.45
N GLN A 172 21.90 -9.93 2.49
CA GLN A 172 22.62 -10.96 1.72
C GLN A 172 23.79 -10.37 0.93
N ILE A 173 23.66 -9.16 0.38
CA ILE A 173 24.75 -8.47 -0.31
C ILE A 173 25.89 -8.17 0.66
N VAL A 174 25.57 -7.69 1.87
CA VAL A 174 26.57 -7.39 2.91
C VAL A 174 27.30 -8.67 3.33
N ASP A 175 26.57 -9.73 3.63
CA ASP A 175 27.12 -11.02 4.05
C ASP A 175 28.05 -11.62 2.98
N LEU A 176 27.57 -11.69 1.74
CA LEU A 176 28.38 -12.19 0.61
C LEU A 176 29.61 -11.32 0.35
N THR A 177 29.51 -10.00 0.54
CA THR A 177 30.66 -9.11 0.41
C THR A 177 31.69 -9.38 1.51
N GLY A 178 31.24 -9.64 2.74
CA GLY A 178 32.10 -10.07 3.85
C GLY A 178 32.81 -11.39 3.53
N GLU A 179 32.07 -12.40 3.09
CA GLU A 179 32.64 -13.71 2.69
C GLU A 179 33.67 -13.57 1.56
N ILE A 180 33.42 -12.72 0.56
CA ILE A 180 34.38 -12.45 -0.52
C ILE A 180 35.68 -11.89 0.04
N ILE A 181 35.61 -10.92 0.96
CA ILE A 181 36.79 -10.31 1.59
C ILE A 181 37.56 -11.35 2.40
N ASP A 182 36.86 -12.16 3.20
CA ASP A 182 37.48 -13.21 4.01
C ASP A 182 38.16 -14.27 3.13
N HIS A 183 37.51 -14.71 2.05
CA HIS A 183 38.10 -15.64 1.09
C HIS A 183 39.30 -15.04 0.37
N GLN A 184 39.27 -13.76 -0.01
CA GLN A 184 40.43 -13.07 -0.59
C GLN A 184 41.60 -13.06 0.38
N ASN A 185 41.37 -12.71 1.65
CA ASN A 185 42.40 -12.71 2.68
C ASN A 185 43.00 -14.12 2.91
N GLN A 186 42.14 -15.15 3.00
CA GLN A 186 42.57 -16.54 3.13
C GLN A 186 43.38 -17.02 1.93
N MET A 187 42.96 -16.65 0.71
CA MET A 187 43.66 -16.99 -0.52
C MET A 187 45.06 -16.37 -0.53
N SER A 188 45.18 -15.07 -0.24
CA SER A 188 46.48 -14.39 -0.16
C SER A 188 47.39 -14.98 0.93
N ALA A 189 46.84 -15.30 2.10
CA ALA A 189 47.61 -15.95 3.18
C ALA A 189 48.08 -17.36 2.78
N THR A 190 47.22 -18.12 2.08
CA THR A 190 47.53 -19.47 1.60
C THR A 190 48.60 -19.43 0.50
N GLU A 191 48.52 -18.49 -0.44
CA GLU A 191 49.53 -18.26 -1.47
C GLU A 191 50.89 -17.92 -0.85
N ALA A 192 50.93 -16.98 0.11
CA ALA A 192 52.14 -16.64 0.83
C ALA A 192 52.73 -17.84 1.59
N SER A 193 51.88 -18.65 2.23
CA SER A 193 52.30 -19.88 2.91
C SER A 193 52.87 -20.91 1.93
N LYS A 194 52.22 -21.09 0.77
CA LYS A 194 52.67 -21.98 -0.29
C LYS A 194 54.04 -21.56 -0.82
N GLU A 195 54.23 -20.27 -1.11
CA GLU A 195 55.52 -19.74 -1.55
C GLU A 195 56.62 -19.94 -0.50
N SER A 196 56.32 -19.69 0.78
CA SER A 196 57.27 -19.90 1.86
C SER A 196 57.69 -21.37 1.98
N LYS A 197 56.72 -22.30 1.89
CA LYS A 197 56.99 -23.74 1.89
C LYS A 197 57.78 -24.18 0.66
N GLN A 198 57.47 -23.65 -0.52
CA GLN A 198 58.22 -23.96 -1.73
C GLN A 198 59.68 -23.51 -1.59
N LYS A 199 59.93 -22.28 -1.13
CA LYS A 199 61.29 -21.79 -0.84
C LYS A 199 62.02 -22.68 0.17
N SER A 200 61.31 -23.17 1.20
CA SER A 200 61.88 -24.09 2.18
C SER A 200 62.27 -25.43 1.55
N LEU A 201 61.38 -26.03 0.74
CA LEU A 201 61.68 -27.26 -0.01
C LEU A 201 62.88 -27.07 -0.94
N ASP A 202 62.91 -25.98 -1.71
CA ASP A 202 64.01 -25.68 -2.63
C ASP A 202 65.34 -25.52 -1.87
N SER A 203 65.32 -24.95 -0.66
CA SER A 203 66.52 -24.77 0.17
C SER A 203 67.10 -26.07 0.75
N ILE A 204 66.25 -27.05 1.07
CA ILE A 204 66.69 -28.33 1.69
C ILE A 204 66.98 -29.42 0.67
N THR A 205 66.36 -29.35 -0.51
CA THR A 205 66.46 -30.38 -1.56
C THR A 205 67.91 -30.72 -1.91
N PRO A 206 68.82 -29.75 -2.15
CA PRO A 206 70.23 -30.06 -2.44
C PRO A 206 70.95 -30.79 -1.29
N GLY A 207 70.59 -30.46 -0.05
CA GLY A 207 71.15 -31.11 1.14
C GLY A 207 70.68 -32.57 1.26
N CYS A 208 69.40 -32.82 1.00
CA CYS A 208 68.84 -34.17 0.95
C CYS A 208 69.51 -35.01 -0.13
N GLU A 209 69.68 -34.46 -1.34
CA GLU A 209 70.32 -35.15 -2.48
C GLU A 209 71.80 -35.46 -2.21
N TRP A 210 72.52 -34.54 -1.55
CA TRP A 210 73.89 -34.79 -1.10
C TRP A 210 73.97 -35.89 -0.04
N VAL A 211 73.04 -35.93 0.94
CA VAL A 211 73.01 -37.00 1.93
C VAL A 211 72.72 -38.33 1.25
N GLU A 212 71.72 -38.40 0.38
CA GLU A 212 71.32 -39.64 -0.30
C GLU A 212 72.49 -40.24 -1.10
N SER A 213 73.21 -39.42 -1.86
CA SER A 213 74.34 -39.86 -2.67
C SER A 213 75.60 -40.23 -1.85
N THR A 214 75.82 -39.61 -0.68
CA THR A 214 77.08 -39.79 0.08
C THR A 214 76.95 -40.67 1.33
N PHE A 215 75.73 -40.89 1.85
CA PHE A 215 75.50 -41.51 3.15
C PHE A 215 76.11 -42.91 3.26
N SER A 216 75.89 -43.77 2.25
CA SER A 216 76.41 -45.15 2.26
C SER A 216 77.94 -45.18 2.30
N SER A 217 78.59 -44.36 1.46
CA SER A 217 80.06 -44.26 1.44
C SER A 217 80.61 -43.76 2.78
N ARG A 218 79.99 -42.72 3.37
CA ARG A 218 80.40 -42.17 4.67
C ARG A 218 80.17 -43.15 5.82
N LYS A 219 79.09 -43.94 5.77
CA LYS A 219 78.81 -45.00 6.74
C LYS A 219 79.91 -46.06 6.71
N THR A 220 80.27 -46.55 5.52
CA THR A 220 81.34 -47.55 5.35
C THR A 220 82.69 -47.02 5.83
N LYS A 221 83.05 -45.79 5.45
CA LYS A 221 84.31 -45.15 5.88
C LYS A 221 84.39 -44.96 7.40
N ARG A 222 83.29 -44.53 8.04
CA ARG A 222 83.23 -44.43 9.52
C ARG A 222 83.34 -45.78 10.21
N ALA A 223 82.72 -46.83 9.66
CA ALA A 223 82.88 -48.17 10.20
C ALA A 223 84.35 -48.64 10.15
N ALA A 224 85.05 -48.34 9.05
CA ALA A 224 86.48 -48.62 8.92
C ALA A 224 87.35 -47.77 9.88
N GLU A 225 87.06 -46.47 10.04
CA GLU A 225 87.73 -45.63 11.04
C GLU A 225 87.53 -46.16 12.46
N LEU A 226 86.30 -46.57 12.82
CA LEU A 226 86.01 -47.15 14.13
C LEU A 226 86.82 -48.42 14.39
N ALA A 227 86.93 -49.31 13.41
CA ALA A 227 87.76 -50.50 13.50
C ALA A 227 89.24 -50.13 13.70
N ALA A 228 89.77 -49.23 12.88
CA ALA A 228 91.17 -48.79 12.99
C ALA A 228 91.47 -48.09 14.33
N LEU A 229 90.53 -47.33 14.88
CA LEU A 229 90.66 -46.70 16.20
C LEU A 229 90.62 -47.74 17.33
N GLN A 230 89.82 -48.80 17.20
CA GLN A 230 89.82 -49.91 18.13
C GLN A 230 91.16 -50.65 18.09
N ASP A 231 91.68 -50.91 16.89
CA ASP A 231 92.98 -51.56 16.70
C ASP A 231 94.12 -50.74 17.32
N ALA A 232 94.15 -49.43 17.05
CA ALA A 232 95.12 -48.51 17.65
C ALA A 232 95.02 -48.45 19.18
N LYS A 233 93.80 -48.48 19.72
CA LYS A 233 93.57 -48.56 21.17
C LYS A 233 94.14 -49.85 21.77
N THR A 234 93.89 -51.00 21.14
CA THR A 234 94.46 -52.28 21.60
C THR A 234 95.98 -52.30 21.52
N TYR A 235 96.56 -51.72 20.46
CA TYR A 235 98.00 -51.60 20.31
C TYR A 235 98.63 -50.76 21.44
N LEU A 236 98.04 -49.60 21.75
CA LEU A 236 98.50 -48.74 22.86
C LEU A 236 98.31 -49.37 24.24
N ALA A 237 97.33 -50.27 24.41
CA ALA A 237 97.11 -51.01 25.65
C ALA A 237 98.07 -52.20 25.85
N GLY A 238 99.10 -52.34 25.00
CA GLY A 238 100.11 -53.38 25.10
C GLY A 238 99.75 -54.70 24.39
N GLY A 239 98.68 -54.72 23.60
CA GLY A 239 98.33 -55.87 22.77
C GLY A 239 99.17 -55.93 21.50
N THR A 240 100.12 -56.88 21.44
CA THR A 240 100.87 -57.20 20.21
C THR A 240 99.94 -57.90 19.22
N GLN A 241 99.63 -57.24 18.11
CA GLN A 241 98.82 -57.76 17.01
C GLN A 241 99.70 -58.70 16.14
N HIS A 242 99.26 -59.95 15.93
CA HIS A 242 99.78 -60.86 14.92
C HIS A 242 98.77 -60.99 13.78
#